data_AF-A0A3D1BCX4-F1
#
_entry.id   AF-A0A3D1BCX4-F1
#
_cell.length_a   1.000
_cell.length_b   1.000
_cell.length_c   1.000
_cell.angle_alpha   90.00
_cell.angle_beta   90.00
_cell.angle_gamma   90.00
#
_symmetry.space_group_name_H-M   'P 1'
#
loop_
_entity.id
_entity.type
_entity.pdbx_description
1 polymer ?
#
loop_
_entity_poly.entity_id
_entity_poly.type
_entity_poly.pdbx_seq_one_letter_code
_entity_poly.pdbx_strand_id
1 'polypeptide(L)'
;MSKHILGLTSKEDGVVSKALKTIHDKGTQASIRPLLEAFAARKDDALREEMLGMLSSMKLSAAEDIFLEALSDPKLAHVAGDILQCLWSCGFMCDGRLALVVEVACQGDFKQAMEGATLLEQVETVQDEKDLLEAQVIVGEAMGDASKKGIAPFLEGMKAHLAMLQDTLM
;
A
#
# COMPACT_ATOMS: atom_id res chain seq x y z
N MET A 1 16.46 -10.64 -16.28
CA MET A 1 16.33 -10.36 -14.83
C MET A 1 17.73 -10.15 -14.25
N SER A 2 17.99 -9.08 -13.50
CA SER A 2 19.33 -8.77 -12.99
C SER A 2 19.75 -9.74 -11.87
N LYS A 3 21.06 -9.94 -11.67
CA LYS A 3 21.59 -10.88 -10.66
C LYS A 3 21.17 -10.53 -9.22
N HIS A 4 21.02 -9.24 -8.91
CA HIS A 4 20.57 -8.78 -7.58
C HIS A 4 19.08 -9.05 -7.36
N ILE A 5 18.23 -8.88 -8.39
CA ILE A 5 16.81 -9.23 -8.29
C ILE A 5 16.63 -10.73 -8.01
N LEU A 6 17.40 -11.59 -8.69
CA LEU A 6 17.38 -13.04 -8.39
C LEU A 6 17.84 -13.36 -6.97
N GLY A 7 18.77 -12.57 -6.42
CA GLY A 7 19.31 -12.77 -5.07
C GLY A 7 18.29 -12.54 -3.94
N LEU A 8 17.21 -11.79 -4.18
CA LEU A 8 16.17 -11.50 -3.18
C LEU A 8 15.44 -12.75 -2.67
N THR A 9 15.30 -13.77 -3.51
CA THR A 9 14.58 -15.01 -3.20
C THR A 9 15.51 -16.16 -2.80
N SER A 10 16.80 -15.87 -2.57
CA SER A 10 17.78 -16.86 -2.13
C SER A 10 17.42 -17.40 -0.74
N LYS A 11 17.71 -18.70 -0.52
CA LYS A 11 17.65 -19.34 0.80
C LYS A 11 18.81 -18.94 1.72
N GLU A 12 19.85 -18.34 1.16
CA GLU A 12 21.02 -17.88 1.91
C GLU A 12 20.87 -16.40 2.26
N ASP A 13 20.74 -16.09 3.55
CA ASP A 13 20.56 -14.72 4.05
C ASP A 13 21.69 -13.78 3.62
N GLY A 14 22.93 -14.29 3.53
CA GLY A 14 24.07 -13.51 3.03
C GLY A 14 23.96 -13.11 1.55
N VAL A 15 23.23 -13.87 0.74
CA VAL A 15 22.94 -13.51 -0.66
C VAL A 15 21.83 -12.47 -0.73
N VAL A 16 20.78 -12.63 0.09
CA VAL A 16 19.67 -11.68 0.19
C VAL A 16 20.18 -10.31 0.67
N SER A 17 20.97 -10.27 1.74
CA SER A 17 21.55 -9.03 2.26
C SER A 17 22.42 -8.30 1.21
N LYS A 18 23.22 -9.03 0.41
CA LYS A 18 23.99 -8.43 -0.70
C LYS A 18 23.09 -7.88 -1.81
N ALA A 19 21.98 -8.57 -2.11
CA ALA A 19 20.98 -8.10 -3.06
C ALA A 19 20.30 -6.82 -2.57
N LEU A 20 19.84 -6.80 -1.31
CA LEU A 20 19.25 -5.63 -0.67
C LEU A 20 20.20 -4.44 -0.70
N LYS A 21 21.46 -4.60 -0.31
CA LYS A 21 22.47 -3.55 -0.41
C LYS A 21 22.63 -3.00 -1.84
N THR A 22 22.61 -3.88 -2.84
CA THR A 22 22.73 -3.46 -4.24
C THR A 22 21.50 -2.68 -4.70
N ILE A 23 20.30 -3.09 -4.28
CA ILE A 23 19.03 -2.41 -4.60
C ILE A 23 18.93 -1.08 -3.85
N HIS A 24 19.39 -1.01 -2.60
CA HIS A 24 19.49 0.24 -1.87
C HIS A 24 20.34 1.26 -2.64
N ASP A 25 21.52 0.84 -3.13
CA ASP A 25 22.47 1.75 -3.77
C ASP A 25 22.11 2.10 -5.23
N LYS A 26 21.44 1.20 -5.95
CA LYS A 26 21.26 1.29 -7.42
C LYS A 26 19.86 0.89 -7.91
N GLY A 27 18.93 0.67 -7.00
CA GLY A 27 17.57 0.24 -7.31
C GLY A 27 16.85 1.25 -8.17
N THR A 28 15.98 0.73 -9.02
CA THR A 28 15.07 1.52 -9.85
C THR A 28 13.65 1.02 -9.62
N GLN A 29 12.66 1.65 -10.25
CA GLN A 29 11.27 1.21 -10.23
C GLN A 29 11.11 -0.30 -10.56
N ALA A 30 11.98 -0.84 -11.42
CA ALA A 30 12.00 -2.26 -11.78
C ALA A 30 12.37 -3.20 -10.62
N SER A 31 12.82 -2.65 -9.48
CA SER A 31 13.15 -3.39 -8.26
C SER A 31 11.98 -3.49 -7.29
N ILE A 32 10.97 -2.61 -7.40
CA ILE A 32 9.86 -2.52 -6.43
C ILE A 32 9.03 -3.81 -6.41
N ARG A 33 8.54 -4.24 -7.59
CA ARG A 33 7.71 -5.45 -7.69
C ARG A 33 8.46 -6.72 -7.23
N PRO A 34 9.70 -7.00 -7.66
CA PRO A 34 10.45 -8.13 -7.12
C PRO A 34 10.74 -8.05 -5.61
N LEU A 35 10.94 -6.85 -5.07
CA LEU A 35 11.17 -6.65 -3.64
C LEU A 35 9.88 -6.90 -2.83
N LEU A 36 8.72 -6.46 -3.32
CA LEU A 36 7.40 -6.79 -2.76
C LEU A 36 7.14 -8.29 -2.75
N GLU A 37 7.40 -8.97 -3.88
CA GLU A 37 7.22 -10.42 -3.98
C GLU A 37 8.15 -11.18 -3.03
N ALA A 38 9.40 -10.74 -2.90
CA ALA A 38 10.36 -11.30 -1.95
C ALA A 38 9.93 -11.06 -0.50
N PHE A 39 9.47 -9.85 -0.16
CA PHE A 39 8.92 -9.51 1.15
C PHE A 39 7.72 -10.40 1.49
N ALA A 40 6.78 -10.56 0.57
CA ALA A 40 5.55 -11.32 0.77
C ALA A 40 5.79 -12.83 0.96
N ALA A 41 6.87 -13.36 0.38
CA ALA A 41 7.23 -14.77 0.48
C ALA A 41 8.18 -15.07 1.67
N ARG A 42 8.73 -14.05 2.32
CA ARG A 42 9.71 -14.21 3.39
C ARG A 42 9.03 -14.37 4.75
N LYS A 43 9.59 -15.23 5.60
CA LYS A 43 9.20 -15.34 7.02
C LYS A 43 9.52 -14.05 7.79
N ASP A 44 8.89 -13.85 8.94
CA ASP A 44 9.24 -12.76 9.85
C ASP A 44 10.66 -12.90 10.38
N ASP A 45 11.56 -12.05 9.88
CA ASP A 45 12.94 -11.91 10.32
C ASP A 45 13.50 -10.52 9.97
N ALA A 46 14.71 -10.22 10.43
CA ALA A 46 15.35 -8.93 10.23
C ALA A 46 15.51 -8.53 8.76
N LEU A 47 15.63 -9.49 7.84
CA LEU A 47 15.74 -9.20 6.41
C LEU A 47 14.37 -8.85 5.81
N ARG A 48 13.27 -9.45 6.30
CA ARG A 48 11.91 -9.03 5.94
C ARG A 48 11.64 -7.60 6.40
N GLU A 49 12.07 -7.25 7.62
CA GLU A 49 12.00 -5.87 8.13
C GLU A 49 12.83 -4.90 7.28
N GLU A 50 14.05 -5.27 6.88
CA GLU A 50 14.90 -4.47 5.98
C GLU A 50 14.22 -4.25 4.61
N MET A 51 13.56 -5.28 4.05
CA MET A 51 12.79 -5.16 2.81
C MET A 51 11.66 -4.14 2.94
N LEU A 52 10.87 -4.22 4.02
CA LEU A 52 9.76 -3.29 4.25
C LEU A 52 10.24 -1.85 4.46
N GLY A 53 11.32 -1.67 5.22
CA GLY A 53 11.94 -0.36 5.42
C GLY A 53 12.42 0.25 4.10
N MET A 54 12.99 -0.56 3.22
CA MET A 54 13.42 -0.10 1.90
C MET A 54 12.22 0.30 1.04
N LEU A 55 11.19 -0.55 0.93
CA LEU A 55 9.96 -0.25 0.19
C LEU A 55 9.29 1.04 0.68
N SER A 56 9.25 1.26 2.00
CA SER A 56 8.65 2.44 2.64
C SER A 56 9.43 3.74 2.41
N SER A 57 10.62 3.67 1.79
CA SER A 57 11.46 4.82 1.46
C SER A 57 11.63 5.07 -0.05
N MET A 58 11.06 4.20 -0.90
CA MET A 58 11.24 4.23 -2.36
C MET A 58 10.35 5.27 -3.06
N LYS A 59 10.75 6.55 -2.98
CA LYS A 59 10.07 7.68 -3.64
C LYS A 59 10.43 7.86 -5.12
N LEU A 60 10.60 6.76 -5.86
CA LEU A 60 10.95 6.80 -7.28
C LEU A 60 9.75 7.25 -8.13
N SER A 61 10.00 7.91 -9.26
CA SER A 61 8.94 8.19 -10.24
C SER A 61 8.24 6.89 -10.66
N ALA A 62 6.91 6.89 -10.71
CA ALA A 62 6.05 5.73 -11.01
C ALA A 62 6.07 4.59 -9.97
N ALA A 63 6.69 4.78 -8.79
CA ALA A 63 6.58 3.81 -7.71
C ALA A 63 5.14 3.66 -7.20
N GLU A 64 4.39 4.77 -7.13
CA GLU A 64 2.98 4.80 -6.74
C GLU A 64 2.12 3.83 -7.56
N ASP A 65 2.20 3.90 -8.90
CA ASP A 65 1.46 3.01 -9.80
C ASP A 65 1.80 1.53 -9.54
N ILE A 66 3.08 1.21 -9.29
CA ILE A 66 3.52 -0.17 -9.03
C ILE A 66 2.93 -0.70 -7.71
N PHE A 67 2.86 0.13 -6.67
CA PHE A 67 2.22 -0.24 -5.41
C PHE A 67 0.71 -0.40 -5.58
N LEU A 68 0.05 0.50 -6.32
CA LEU A 68 -1.39 0.43 -6.60
C LEU A 68 -1.75 -0.81 -7.42
N GLU A 69 -0.94 -1.17 -8.42
CA GLU A 69 -1.10 -2.44 -9.15
C GLU A 69 -0.90 -3.66 -8.24
N ALA A 70 0.00 -3.58 -7.26
CA ALA A 70 0.25 -4.66 -6.31
C ALA A 70 -0.94 -4.88 -5.35
N LEU A 71 -1.69 -3.83 -4.99
CA LEU A 71 -2.92 -3.96 -4.19
C LEU A 71 -3.99 -4.80 -4.89
N SER A 72 -4.00 -4.82 -6.22
CA SER A 72 -4.93 -5.63 -7.02
C SER A 72 -4.43 -7.05 -7.32
N ASP A 73 -3.22 -7.44 -6.88
CA ASP A 73 -2.68 -8.79 -7.10
C ASP A 73 -3.13 -9.75 -5.98
N PRO A 74 -3.93 -10.80 -6.28
CA PRO A 74 -4.36 -11.76 -5.27
C PRO A 74 -3.19 -12.49 -4.56
N LYS A 75 -2.00 -12.56 -5.18
CA LYS A 75 -0.81 -13.15 -4.56
C LYS A 75 -0.19 -12.29 -3.47
N LEU A 76 -0.54 -11.01 -3.41
CA LEU A 76 -0.04 -10.03 -2.46
C LEU A 76 -1.12 -9.56 -1.47
N ALA A 77 -2.35 -10.08 -1.59
CA ALA A 77 -3.46 -9.72 -0.71
C ALA A 77 -3.15 -9.91 0.79
N HIS A 78 -2.35 -10.92 1.16
CA HIS A 78 -1.97 -11.16 2.56
C HIS A 78 -0.98 -10.14 3.13
N VAL A 79 -0.40 -9.28 2.28
CA VAL A 79 0.48 -8.16 2.67
C VAL A 79 -0.10 -6.81 2.24
N ALA A 80 -1.39 -6.73 1.90
CA ALA A 80 -2.02 -5.49 1.45
C ALA A 80 -1.89 -4.36 2.48
N GLY A 81 -1.99 -4.66 3.78
CA GLY A 81 -1.71 -3.68 4.85
C GLY A 81 -0.28 -3.11 4.80
N ASP A 82 0.73 -3.95 4.52
CA ASP A 82 2.12 -3.48 4.36
C ASP A 82 2.29 -2.61 3.09
N ILE A 83 1.55 -2.91 2.03
CA ILE A 83 1.58 -2.11 0.79
C ILE A 83 0.95 -0.74 1.03
N LEU A 84 -0.20 -0.67 1.72
CA LEU A 84 -0.82 0.58 2.16
C LEU A 84 0.13 1.40 3.05
N GLN A 85 0.85 0.72 3.95
CA GLN A 85 1.89 1.34 4.78
C GLN A 85 2.99 1.99 3.93
N CYS A 86 3.49 1.28 2.91
CA CYS A 86 4.50 1.79 2.00
C CYS A 86 4.02 3.03 1.23
N LEU A 87 2.75 3.04 0.80
CA LEU A 87 2.16 4.16 0.07
C LEU A 87 2.21 5.45 0.89
N TRP A 88 1.69 5.44 2.13
CA TRP A 88 1.72 6.63 2.97
C TRP A 88 3.11 6.98 3.49
N SER A 89 3.96 5.98 3.75
CA SER A 89 5.36 6.23 4.14
C SER A 89 6.14 6.96 3.04
N CYS A 90 5.82 6.67 1.77
CA CYS A 90 6.42 7.34 0.62
C CYS A 90 5.83 8.74 0.38
N GLY A 91 4.66 9.06 0.94
CA GLY A 91 3.93 10.31 0.71
C GLY A 91 3.14 10.32 -0.60
N PHE A 92 2.64 9.16 -1.04
CA PHE A 92 1.81 9.03 -2.23
C PHE A 92 0.36 9.38 -1.92
N MET A 93 -0.31 10.08 -2.85
CA MET A 93 -1.64 10.66 -2.65
C MET A 93 -2.77 9.84 -3.31
N CYS A 94 -2.42 8.95 -4.24
CA CYS A 94 -3.32 8.03 -4.93
C CYS A 94 -4.49 8.72 -5.67
N ASP A 95 -4.27 9.93 -6.22
CA ASP A 95 -5.29 10.66 -6.97
C ASP A 95 -5.79 9.84 -8.17
N GLY A 96 -7.11 9.82 -8.37
CA GLY A 96 -7.79 8.96 -9.35
C GLY A 96 -7.78 7.46 -9.02
N ARG A 97 -7.31 7.05 -7.83
CA ARG A 97 -7.25 5.65 -7.37
C ARG A 97 -7.67 5.48 -5.91
N LEU A 98 -8.34 6.46 -5.30
CA LEU A 98 -8.86 6.40 -3.94
C LEU A 98 -9.88 5.29 -3.75
N ALA A 99 -10.74 5.02 -4.73
CA ALA A 99 -11.71 3.93 -4.65
C ALA A 99 -11.03 2.57 -4.42
N LEU A 100 -9.92 2.31 -5.13
CA LEU A 100 -9.12 1.10 -4.91
C LEU A 100 -8.53 1.06 -3.49
N VAL A 101 -7.96 2.17 -3.02
CA VAL A 101 -7.37 2.25 -1.68
C VAL A 101 -8.42 1.94 -0.62
N VAL A 102 -9.60 2.55 -0.73
CA VAL A 102 -10.71 2.37 0.22
C VAL A 102 -11.29 0.96 0.13
N GLU A 103 -11.44 0.40 -1.07
CA GLU A 103 -11.87 -0.99 -1.25
C GLU A 103 -10.93 -1.95 -0.50
N VAL A 104 -9.62 -1.81 -0.74
CA VAL A 104 -8.63 -2.66 -0.09
C VAL A 104 -8.66 -2.46 1.42
N ALA A 105 -8.68 -1.22 1.91
CA ALA A 105 -8.76 -0.93 3.34
C ALA A 105 -10.00 -1.59 3.99
N CYS A 106 -11.15 -1.53 3.32
CA CYS A 106 -12.41 -2.08 3.81
C CYS A 106 -12.44 -3.62 3.79
N GLN A 107 -11.71 -4.28 2.89
CA GLN A 107 -11.69 -5.75 2.79
C GLN A 107 -10.90 -6.42 3.92
N GLY A 108 -9.89 -5.74 4.46
CA GLY A 108 -8.87 -6.34 5.31
C GLY A 108 -9.20 -6.48 6.79
N ASP A 109 -8.15 -6.83 7.53
CA ASP A 109 -8.15 -6.86 8.99
C ASP A 109 -7.89 -5.48 9.60
N PHE A 110 -7.68 -5.44 10.92
CA PHE A 110 -7.41 -4.20 11.64
C PHE A 110 -6.21 -3.44 11.07
N LYS A 111 -5.11 -4.13 10.74
CA LYS A 111 -3.90 -3.47 10.20
C LYS A 111 -4.22 -2.86 8.85
N GLN A 112 -4.79 -3.64 7.94
CA GLN A 112 -5.10 -3.15 6.59
C GLN A 112 -6.07 -1.96 6.60
N ALA A 113 -7.08 -1.96 7.48
CA ALA A 113 -7.98 -0.83 7.65
C ALA A 113 -7.28 0.40 8.25
N MET A 114 -6.41 0.21 9.24
CA MET A 114 -5.62 1.28 9.86
C MET A 114 -4.70 1.96 8.85
N GLU A 115 -3.89 1.19 8.12
CA GLU A 115 -2.93 1.73 7.15
C GLU A 115 -3.65 2.43 5.98
N GLY A 116 -4.80 1.91 5.56
CA GLY A 116 -5.65 2.55 4.54
C GLY A 116 -6.24 3.89 5.01
N ALA A 117 -6.70 3.96 6.26
CA ALA A 117 -7.17 5.22 6.85
C ALA A 117 -6.04 6.25 6.96
N THR A 118 -4.86 5.85 7.44
CA THR A 118 -3.68 6.74 7.50
C THR A 118 -3.24 7.23 6.13
N LEU A 119 -3.28 6.36 5.10
CA LEU A 119 -3.02 6.77 3.72
C LEU A 119 -4.01 7.83 3.27
N LEU A 120 -5.30 7.64 3.55
CA LEU A 120 -6.34 8.55 3.12
C LEU A 120 -6.27 9.91 3.83
N GLU A 121 -5.95 9.93 5.12
CA GLU A 121 -5.83 11.16 5.93
C GLU A 121 -4.80 12.16 5.38
N GLN A 122 -3.80 11.69 4.63
CA GLN A 122 -2.78 12.55 4.04
C GLN A 122 -3.26 13.26 2.76
N VAL A 123 -4.36 12.78 2.15
CA VAL A 123 -4.90 13.34 0.92
C VAL A 123 -5.60 14.64 1.26
N GLU A 124 -5.07 15.76 0.79
CA GLU A 124 -5.63 17.09 1.08
C GLU A 124 -6.60 17.58 0.01
N THR A 125 -6.42 17.13 -1.23
CA THR A 125 -7.26 17.51 -2.38
C THR A 125 -7.41 16.34 -3.34
N VAL A 126 -8.49 16.36 -4.12
CA VAL A 126 -8.73 15.39 -5.20
C VAL A 126 -9.07 16.12 -6.49
N GLN A 127 -8.78 15.51 -7.63
CA GLN A 127 -9.20 16.04 -8.94
C GLN A 127 -10.25 15.16 -9.61
N ASP A 128 -10.26 13.86 -9.31
CA ASP A 128 -11.23 12.91 -9.85
C ASP A 128 -12.45 12.78 -8.92
N GLU A 129 -13.50 13.55 -9.23
CA GLU A 129 -14.78 13.49 -8.50
C GLU A 129 -15.41 12.10 -8.54
N LYS A 130 -15.27 11.37 -9.66
CA LYS A 130 -15.89 10.06 -9.81
C LYS A 130 -15.24 9.06 -8.86
N ASP A 131 -13.91 9.06 -8.81
CA ASP A 131 -13.13 8.22 -7.90
C ASP A 131 -13.46 8.53 -6.42
N LEU A 132 -13.61 9.81 -6.06
CA LEU A 132 -14.05 10.21 -4.72
C LEU A 132 -15.45 9.65 -4.37
N LEU A 133 -16.42 9.82 -5.27
CA LEU A 133 -17.79 9.35 -5.05
C LEU A 133 -17.83 7.82 -4.92
N GLU A 134 -17.06 7.10 -5.72
CA GLU A 134 -16.96 5.64 -5.66
C GLU A 134 -16.36 5.20 -4.32
N ALA A 135 -15.29 5.86 -3.85
CA ALA A 135 -14.71 5.63 -2.53
C ALA A 135 -15.73 5.85 -1.38
N GLN A 136 -16.54 6.92 -1.47
CA GLN A 136 -17.61 7.20 -0.49
C GLN A 136 -18.69 6.12 -0.46
N VAL A 137 -19.07 5.56 -1.62
CA VAL A 137 -20.02 4.44 -1.70
C VAL A 137 -19.43 3.21 -1.02
N ILE A 138 -18.19 2.85 -1.36
CA ILE A 138 -17.52 1.65 -0.81
C ILE A 138 -17.45 1.69 0.71
N VAL A 139 -17.00 2.82 1.30
CA VAL A 139 -16.94 2.92 2.77
C VAL A 139 -18.32 2.88 3.40
N GLY A 140 -19.33 3.46 2.74
CA GLY A 140 -20.73 3.43 3.19
C GLY A 140 -21.29 2.01 3.24
N GLU A 141 -21.02 1.19 2.22
CA GLU A 141 -21.39 -0.22 2.17
C GLU A 141 -20.67 -1.01 3.26
N ALA A 142 -19.36 -0.79 3.44
CA ALA A 142 -18.57 -1.46 4.49
C ALA A 142 -19.09 -1.15 5.90
N MET A 143 -19.54 0.09 6.17
CA MET A 143 -20.15 0.46 7.45
C MET A 143 -21.48 -0.27 7.71
N GLY A 144 -22.21 -0.64 6.67
CA GLY A 144 -23.44 -1.43 6.77
C GLY A 144 -23.21 -2.91 7.03
N ASP A 145 -21.99 -3.42 6.81
CA ASP A 145 -21.64 -4.82 7.00
C ASP A 145 -21.29 -5.13 8.46
N ALA A 146 -22.13 -5.94 9.10
CA ALA A 146 -21.91 -6.38 10.48
C ALA A 146 -20.61 -7.17 10.69
N SER A 147 -20.02 -7.75 9.64
CA SER A 147 -18.72 -8.42 9.69
C SER A 147 -17.55 -7.45 9.91
N LYS A 148 -17.76 -6.16 9.59
CA LYS A 148 -16.73 -5.10 9.65
C LYS A 148 -16.72 -4.31 10.95
N LYS A 149 -17.52 -4.70 11.96
CA LYS A 149 -17.57 -4.02 13.27
C LYS A 149 -16.19 -3.87 13.94
N GLY A 150 -15.28 -4.82 13.72
CA GLY A 150 -13.93 -4.78 14.29
C GLY A 150 -13.04 -3.65 13.75
N ILE A 151 -13.40 -3.06 12.61
CA ILE A 151 -12.67 -1.97 11.95
C ILE A 151 -13.49 -0.68 11.84
N ALA A 152 -14.65 -0.61 12.49
CA ALA A 152 -15.58 0.52 12.39
C ALA A 152 -14.94 1.90 12.64
N PRO A 153 -14.02 2.09 13.61
CA PRO A 153 -13.36 3.39 13.80
C PRO A 153 -12.61 3.88 12.57
N PHE A 154 -11.98 2.98 11.80
CA PHE A 154 -11.28 3.33 10.57
C PHE A 154 -12.25 3.65 9.43
N LEU A 155 -13.37 2.93 9.35
CA LEU A 155 -14.42 3.24 8.37
C LEU A 155 -15.04 4.61 8.63
N GLU A 156 -15.28 4.95 9.90
CA GLU A 156 -15.78 6.27 10.31
C GLU A 156 -14.78 7.38 9.97
N GLY A 157 -13.49 7.16 10.26
CA GLY A 157 -12.41 8.09 9.90
C GLY A 157 -12.32 8.31 8.39
N MET A 158 -12.30 7.22 7.61
CA MET A 158 -12.26 7.30 6.15
C MET A 158 -13.47 8.03 5.59
N LYS A 159 -14.68 7.72 6.06
CA LYS A 159 -15.91 8.40 5.62
C LYS A 159 -15.88 9.89 5.94
N ALA A 160 -15.43 10.27 7.12
CA ALA A 160 -15.30 11.68 7.50
C ALA A 160 -14.32 12.41 6.58
N HIS A 161 -13.16 11.79 6.30
CA HIS A 161 -12.14 12.38 5.43
C HIS A 161 -12.61 12.54 3.98
N LEU A 162 -13.24 11.51 3.41
CA LEU A 162 -13.80 11.57 2.06
C LEU A 162 -14.90 12.64 1.92
N ALA A 163 -15.66 12.91 2.99
CA ALA A 163 -16.64 13.99 2.99
C ALA A 163 -15.96 15.37 2.95
N MET A 164 -14.83 15.55 3.67
CA MET A 164 -14.06 16.81 3.64
C MET A 164 -13.44 17.08 2.26
N LEU A 165 -12.98 16.03 1.57
CA LEU A 165 -12.40 16.15 0.23
C LEU A 165 -13.39 16.66 -0.83
N GLN A 166 -14.69 16.40 -0.64
CA GLN A 166 -15.72 16.88 -1.56
C GLN A 166 -15.78 18.41 -1.62
N ASP A 167 -15.48 19.09 -0.52
CA ASP A 167 -15.45 20.56 -0.46
C ASP A 167 -14.25 21.16 -1.22
N THR A 168 -13.29 20.33 -1.65
CA THR A 168 -12.09 20.75 -2.39
C THR A 168 -12.27 20.73 -3.92
N LEU A 169 -13.35 20.12 -4.41
CA LEU A 169 -13.74 20.10 -5.82
C LEU A 169 -14.36 21.46 -6.18
N MET A 170 -13.52 22.46 -6.47
CA MET A 170 -13.91 23.78 -7.00
C MET A 170 -13.68 23.90 -8.50
#